data_AF-A0A1A8BUY2-F1
#
_entry.id   AF-A0A1A8BUY2-F1
#
_cell.length_a   1.000
_cell.length_b   1.000
_cell.length_c   1.000
_cell.angle_alpha   90.00
_cell.angle_beta   90.00
_cell.angle_gamma   90.00
#
_symmetry.space_group_name_H-M   'P 1'
#
loop_
_entity.id
_entity.type
_entity.pdbx_description
1 polymer ?
#
loop_
_entity_poly.entity_id
_entity_poly.type
_entity_poly.pdbx_seq_one_letter_code
_entity_poly.pdbx_strand_id
1 'polypeptide(L)' 'QQRGLACSTAGGTHHAFPSYGSGCCLLSHLAAAAKNLMSNSSSKRRILILDLDVHLGDGTAFMFRGAICVYVL' A
#
# COMPACT_ATOMS: atom_id res chain seq x y z
N GLN A 1 -16.80 -1.38 -15.21
CA GLN A 1 -16.02 -1.42 -13.96
C GLN A 1 -16.82 -0.68 -12.90
N GLN A 2 -17.07 -1.29 -11.74
CA GLN A 2 -17.67 -0.55 -10.64
C GLN A 2 -16.64 0.49 -10.15
N ARG A 3 -17.05 1.77 -10.11
CA ARG A 3 -16.24 2.91 -9.65
C ARG A 3 -16.88 3.41 -8.36
N GLY A 4 -16.09 3.69 -7.34
CA GLY A 4 -16.60 4.13 -6.04
C GLY A 4 -15.57 4.02 -4.92
N LEU A 5 -16.05 4.13 -3.69
CA LEU A 5 -15.26 4.01 -2.47
C LEU A 5 -15.38 2.58 -1.92
N ALA A 6 -14.26 2.03 -1.47
CA ALA A 6 -14.21 0.82 -0.67
C ALA A 6 -13.51 1.16 0.65
N CYS A 7 -13.98 0.60 1.75
CA CYS A 7 -13.44 0.85 3.09
C CYS A 7 -13.16 -0.47 3.80
N SER A 8 -12.05 -0.54 4.52
CA SER A 8 -11.70 -1.66 5.40
C SER A 8 -11.06 -1.11 6.66
N THR A 9 -11.62 -1.45 7.82
CA THR A 9 -11.08 -1.06 9.14
C THR A 9 -10.04 -2.04 9.67
N ALA A 10 -9.91 -3.22 9.06
CA ALA A 10 -8.91 -4.23 9.42
C ALA A 10 -7.59 -4.09 8.63
N GLY A 11 -7.52 -3.15 7.68
CA GLY A 11 -6.35 -2.91 6.83
C GLY A 11 -5.32 -1.94 7.44
N GLY A 12 -4.52 -1.29 6.60
CA GLY A 12 -3.63 -0.21 7.03
C GLY A 12 -2.31 -0.64 7.69
N THR A 13 -1.95 -1.92 7.60
CA THR A 13 -0.71 -2.48 8.18
C THR A 13 0.56 -1.94 7.51
N HIS A 14 0.98 -0.75 7.94
CA HIS A 14 1.98 0.07 7.27
C HIS A 14 3.44 -0.20 7.70
N HIS A 15 3.66 -1.05 8.71
CA HIS A 15 4.98 -1.43 9.21
C HIS A 15 5.48 -2.79 8.68
N ALA A 16 4.69 -3.50 7.85
CA ALA A 16 5.11 -4.81 7.35
C ALA A 16 6.17 -4.69 6.22
N PHE A 17 7.27 -5.43 6.35
CA PHE A 17 8.38 -5.48 5.39
C PHE A 17 8.36 -6.76 4.55
N PRO A 18 9.13 -6.85 3.44
CA PRO A 18 9.09 -8.02 2.56
C PRO A 18 9.51 -9.33 3.20
N SER A 19 10.37 -9.28 4.22
CA SER A 19 10.98 -10.46 4.81
C SER A 19 10.72 -10.60 6.32
N TYR A 20 10.01 -9.67 6.95
CA TYR A 20 9.70 -9.72 8.38
C TYR A 20 8.50 -8.82 8.72
N GLY A 21 7.84 -9.12 9.84
CA GLY A 21 6.81 -8.25 10.44
C GLY A 21 7.42 -7.24 11.42
N SER A 22 6.80 -6.07 11.54
CA SER A 22 7.18 -5.01 12.50
C SER A 22 5.95 -4.25 12.95
N GLY A 23 5.97 -3.59 14.13
CA GLY A 23 4.88 -2.72 14.58
C GLY A 23 3.50 -3.38 14.57
N CYS A 24 3.41 -4.64 15.02
CA CYS A 24 2.19 -5.47 14.97
C CYS A 24 1.63 -5.72 13.54
N CYS A 25 2.40 -5.44 12.50
CA CYS A 25 2.06 -5.65 11.10
C CYS A 25 2.83 -6.86 10.54
N LEU A 26 2.15 -7.98 10.31
CA LEU A 26 2.76 -9.17 9.69
C LEU A 26 2.76 -9.12 8.15
N LEU A 27 1.67 -8.64 7.55
CA LEU A 27 1.48 -8.57 6.10
C LEU A 27 1.06 -7.16 5.70
N SER A 28 1.54 -6.66 4.55
CA SER A 28 1.15 -5.33 4.04
C SER A 28 -0.06 -5.43 3.10
N HIS A 29 -1.23 -5.05 3.60
CA HIS A 29 -2.46 -5.00 2.80
C HIS A 29 -2.38 -3.94 1.70
N LEU A 30 -1.76 -2.80 1.99
CA LEU A 30 -1.55 -1.70 1.04
C LEU A 30 -0.68 -2.16 -0.13
N ALA A 31 0.40 -2.89 0.15
CA ALA A 31 1.27 -3.43 -0.88
C ALA A 31 0.53 -4.41 -1.80
N ALA A 32 -0.22 -5.34 -1.22
CA ALA A 32 -1.01 -6.32 -1.97
C ALA A 32 -2.07 -5.65 -2.86
N ALA A 33 -2.81 -4.68 -2.32
CA ALA A 33 -3.85 -3.96 -3.05
C ALA A 33 -3.29 -3.17 -4.23
N ALA A 34 -2.21 -2.39 -4.01
CA ALA A 34 -1.59 -1.61 -5.08
C ALA A 34 -1.01 -2.51 -6.17
N LYS A 35 -0.33 -3.62 -5.80
CA LYS A 35 0.18 -4.59 -6.77
C LYS A 35 -0.96 -5.23 -7.58
N ASN A 36 -2.08 -5.59 -6.95
CA ASN A 36 -3.24 -6.12 -7.65
C ASN A 36 -3.83 -5.11 -8.66
N LEU A 37 -3.96 -3.84 -8.26
CA LEU A 37 -4.45 -2.76 -9.12
C LEU A 37 -3.53 -2.51 -10.32
N MET A 38 -2.22 -2.67 -10.14
CA MET A 38 -1.23 -2.54 -11.22
C MET A 38 -1.31 -3.71 -12.21
N SER A 39 -1.39 -4.95 -11.71
CA SER A 39 -1.42 -6.15 -12.58
C SER A 39 -2.70 -6.26 -13.42
N ASN A 40 -3.82 -5.74 -12.92
CA ASN A 40 -5.13 -5.90 -13.55
C ASN A 40 -5.55 -4.73 -14.47
N SER A 41 -4.65 -3.79 -14.77
CA SER A 41 -4.98 -2.59 -15.56
C SER A 41 -4.22 -2.54 -16.89
N SER A 42 -4.97 -2.45 -18.00
CA SER A 42 -4.39 -2.25 -19.35
C SER A 42 -3.73 -0.88 -19.54
N SER A 43 -3.95 0.07 -18.62
CA SER A 43 -3.34 1.40 -18.63
C SER A 43 -2.54 1.63 -17.35
N LYS A 44 -1.42 2.37 -17.45
CA LYS A 44 -0.50 2.73 -16.36
C LYS A 44 -1.22 3.58 -15.31
N ARG A 45 -1.81 2.93 -14.29
CA ARG A 45 -2.42 3.62 -13.15
C ARG A 45 -1.33 4.20 -12.26
N ARG A 46 -1.52 5.44 -11.83
CA ARG A 46 -0.78 6.03 -10.71
C ARG A 46 -1.57 5.80 -9.43
N ILE A 47 -0.89 5.39 -8.37
CA ILE A 47 -1.49 5.11 -7.07
C ILE A 47 -0.88 6.07 -6.06
N LEU A 48 -1.73 6.76 -5.30
CA LEU A 48 -1.33 7.55 -4.15
C LEU A 48 -1.77 6.80 -2.89
N ILE A 49 -0.83 6.54 -1.99
CA ILE A 49 -1.07 6.09 -0.62
C ILE A 49 -0.83 7.31 0.27
N LEU A 50 -1.87 7.75 0.96
CA LEU A 50 -1.81 8.80 1.96
C LEU A 50 -1.89 8.14 3.33
N ASP A 51 -0.78 8.17 4.07
CA ASP A 51 -0.69 7.63 5.42
C ASP A 51 -0.96 8.76 6.42
N LEU A 52 -2.03 8.61 7.19
CA LEU A 52 -2.45 9.58 8.21
C LEU A 52 -2.22 9.05 9.63
N ASP A 53 -1.52 7.92 9.77
CA ASP A 53 -1.12 7.42 11.08
C ASP A 53 -0.05 8.34 11.69
N VAL A 54 0.04 8.32 13.02
CA VAL A 54 1.05 9.08 13.76
C VAL A 54 2.45 8.46 13.61
N HIS A 55 2.51 7.15 13.41
CA HIS A 55 3.75 6.43 13.17
C HIS A 55 4.12 6.53 11.70
N LEU A 56 5.43 6.63 11.45
CA LEU A 56 5.94 6.59 10.09
C LEU A 56 5.61 5.22 9.46
N GLY A 57 4.89 5.22 8.33
CA GLY A 57 4.62 4.04 7.50
C GLY A 57 5.87 3.51 6.78
N ASP A 58 6.88 3.10 7.53
CA ASP A 58 8.20 2.68 7.07
C ASP A 58 8.16 1.44 6.15
N GLY A 59 7.34 0.44 6.49
CA GLY A 59 7.14 -0.76 5.68
C GLY A 59 6.50 -0.42 4.33
N THR A 60 5.47 0.42 4.32
CA THR A 60 4.82 0.90 3.09
C THR A 60 5.78 1.71 2.22
N ALA A 61 6.51 2.65 2.82
CA ALA A 61 7.51 3.45 2.11
C ALA A 61 8.64 2.58 1.53
N PHE A 62 9.08 1.57 2.28
CA PHE A 62 10.10 0.62 1.82
C PHE A 62 9.59 -0.21 0.63
N MET A 63 8.37 -0.74 0.71
CA MET A 63 7.77 -1.56 -0.35
C MET A 63 7.73 -0.88 -1.72
N PHE A 64 7.50 0.42 -1.73
CA PHE A 64 7.36 1.21 -2.96
C PHE A 64 8.56 2.09 -3.27
N ARG A 65 9.70 1.85 -2.60
CA ARG A 65 10.95 2.54 -2.91
C ARG A 65 11.33 2.30 -4.38
N GLY A 66 11.46 3.39 -5.14
CA GLY A 66 11.80 3.34 -6.56
C GLY A 66 10.63 2.98 -7.49
N ALA A 67 9.42 2.80 -6.96
CA ALA A 67 8.24 2.65 -7.80
C ALA A 67 7.94 3.96 -8.54
N ILE A 68 7.87 3.91 -9.86
CA ILE A 68 7.62 5.11 -10.70
C ILE A 68 6.13 5.53 -10.73
N CYS A 69 5.23 4.71 -10.20
CA CYS A 69 3.79 4.90 -10.30
C CYS A 69 3.05 4.70 -8.97
N VAL A 70 3.76 4.47 -7.87
CA VAL A 70 3.18 4.42 -6.53
C VAL A 70 3.88 5.47 -5.68
N TYR A 71 3.10 6.40 -5.13
CA TYR A 71 3.58 7.48 -4.30
C TYR A 71 3.07 7.26 -2.89
N VAL A 72 3.96 7.36 -1.90
CA VAL A 72 3.64 7.23 -0.48
C VAL A 72 3.91 8.59 0.15
N LEU A 73 2.88 9.18 0.75
CA LEU A 73 2.90 10.44 1.48
C LEU A 73 2.51 10.20 2.93
#